data_AF-V9FSK8-F1
#
_entry.id   AF-V9FSK8-F1
#
_cell.length_a   1.000
_cell.length_b   1.000
_cell.length_c   1.000
_cell.angle_alpha   90.00
_cell.angle_beta   90.00
_cell.angle_gamma   90.00
#
_symmetry.space_group_name_H-M   'P 1'
#
loop_
_entity.id
_entity.type
_entity.pdbx_description
1 polymer ?
#
loop_
_entity_poly.entity_id
_entity_poly.type
_entity_poly.pdbx_seq_one_letter_code
_entity_poly.pdbx_strand_id
1 'polypeptide(L)'
;MRLALALLVTVSTTLFASGRTLADAETRSLRSTKMIVTDATAEEERGLDFTKTELQGLKKLANNQFYKMATEPDHLKYILSSWKQGMRPLEDAADYMRNQGVSDSAIKHFIAAYFNHRL
;
A
#
# COMPACT_ATOMS: atom_id res chain seq x y z
N MET A 1 -36.11 -8.13 40.63
CA MET A 1 -35.40 -9.43 40.53
C MET A 1 -34.60 -9.45 39.24
N ARG A 2 -33.29 -9.79 39.34
CA ARG A 2 -32.31 -10.16 38.28
C ARG A 2 -31.97 -9.02 37.28
N LEU A 3 -30.92 -8.19 37.42
CA LEU A 3 -29.47 -8.41 37.64
C LEU A 3 -28.83 -9.42 36.68
N ALA A 4 -28.08 -8.94 35.67
CA ALA A 4 -26.63 -9.11 35.58
C ALA A 4 -26.06 -8.46 34.30
N LEU A 5 -25.14 -7.51 34.48
CA LEU A 5 -24.19 -7.05 33.47
C LEU A 5 -23.19 -8.18 33.17
N ALA A 6 -22.90 -8.44 31.90
CA ALA A 6 -21.75 -9.26 31.51
C ALA A 6 -20.52 -8.34 31.28
N LEU A 7 -19.61 -8.42 32.23
CA LEU A 7 -18.29 -7.78 32.26
C LEU A 7 -17.26 -8.88 31.96
N LEU A 8 -16.36 -8.68 31.00
CA LEU A 8 -15.08 -9.39 31.00
C LEU A 8 -13.99 -8.55 30.33
N VAL A 9 -13.01 -8.24 31.17
CA VAL A 9 -11.81 -7.42 30.99
C VAL A 9 -10.60 -8.35 31.15
N THR A 10 -9.44 -7.89 30.66
CA THR A 10 -8.05 -8.32 30.94
C THR A 10 -7.56 -9.61 30.26
N VAL A 11 -6.32 -9.69 29.75
CA VAL A 11 -5.06 -9.46 30.48
C VAL A 11 -3.95 -8.82 29.64
N SER A 12 -3.20 -7.95 30.30
CA SER A 12 -2.05 -7.17 29.83
C SER A 12 -0.73 -7.96 29.74
N THR A 13 0.12 -7.52 28.81
CA THR A 13 1.61 -7.48 28.81
C THR A 13 2.41 -8.40 29.75
N THR A 14 3.27 -9.24 29.16
CA THR A 14 4.49 -9.78 29.80
C THR A 14 5.68 -9.44 28.89
N LEU A 15 6.47 -8.41 29.20
CA LEU A 15 7.67 -8.36 30.07
C LEU A 15 8.95 -8.83 29.36
N PHE A 16 9.90 -7.90 29.23
CA PHE A 16 11.24 -8.07 28.67
C PHE A 16 12.05 -9.11 29.45
N ALA A 17 12.71 -10.01 28.73
CA ALA A 17 13.81 -10.81 29.26
C ALA A 17 15.11 -10.40 28.55
N SER A 18 15.95 -9.63 29.25
CA SER A 18 17.34 -9.41 28.88
C SER A 18 18.18 -10.60 29.33
N GLY A 19 18.71 -11.35 28.37
CA GLY A 19 19.77 -12.34 28.59
C GLY A 19 20.95 -12.01 27.68
N ARG A 20 22.06 -11.54 28.26
CA ARG A 20 23.37 -11.46 27.61
C ARG A 20 24.18 -12.68 28.01
N THR A 21 24.66 -13.47 27.05
CA THR A 21 25.86 -14.31 27.19
C THR A 21 26.62 -14.36 25.87
N LEU A 22 27.95 -14.34 26.00
CA LEU A 22 29.00 -14.19 24.98
C LEU A 22 29.35 -15.52 24.27
N ALA A 23 30.13 -15.38 23.19
CA ALA A 23 30.75 -16.42 22.34
C ALA A 23 29.77 -17.06 21.33
N ASP A 24 30.07 -17.13 20.04
CA ASP A 24 31.32 -17.57 19.41
C ASP A 24 31.42 -17.03 17.97
N ALA A 25 32.64 -16.84 17.49
CA ALA A 25 32.96 -16.28 16.18
C ALA A 25 32.86 -17.36 15.10
N GLU A 26 31.73 -17.41 14.39
CA GLU A 26 31.64 -18.15 13.13
C GLU A 26 31.32 -17.17 11.99
N THR A 27 32.37 -16.72 11.30
CA THR A 27 32.24 -15.96 10.04
C THR A 27 31.70 -16.90 8.97
N ARG A 28 30.38 -17.12 8.99
CA ARG A 28 29.67 -17.80 7.93
C ARG A 28 29.68 -16.89 6.71
N SER A 29 30.61 -17.18 5.81
CA SER A 29 30.77 -16.54 4.50
C SER A 29 29.42 -16.49 3.78
N LEU A 30 28.84 -15.29 3.70
CA LEU A 30 27.69 -15.03 2.87
C LEU A 30 28.18 -15.07 1.42
N ARG A 31 27.86 -16.17 0.74
CA ARG A 31 28.05 -16.32 -0.70
C ARG A 31 27.35 -15.15 -1.40
N SER A 32 28.15 -14.17 -1.83
CA SER A 32 27.68 -13.02 -2.61
C SER A 32 27.06 -13.52 -3.90
N THR A 33 25.73 -13.54 -3.97
CA THR A 33 25.02 -13.70 -5.23
C THR A 33 25.15 -12.39 -5.98
N LYS A 34 26.13 -12.34 -6.88
CA LYS A 34 26.20 -11.36 -7.97
C LYS A 34 24.88 -11.43 -8.74
N MET A 35 23.96 -10.53 -8.42
CA MET A 35 22.74 -10.33 -9.17
C MET A 35 23.14 -9.81 -10.54
N ILE A 36 23.08 -10.69 -11.54
CA ILE A 36 23.00 -10.25 -12.93
C ILE A 36 21.65 -9.56 -13.02
N VAL A 37 21.67 -8.24 -13.16
CA VAL A 37 20.51 -7.43 -13.49
C VAL A 37 20.03 -7.92 -14.86
N THR A 38 19.12 -8.90 -14.86
CA THR A 38 18.25 -9.15 -16.00
C THR A 38 17.17 -8.10 -15.93
N ASP A 39 17.20 -7.23 -16.94
CA ASP A 39 16.46 -5.99 -17.19
C ASP A 39 14.94 -6.21 -17.38
N ALA A 40 14.31 -7.05 -16.55
CA ALA A 40 12.91 -7.47 -16.71
C ALA A 40 12.04 -7.25 -15.46
N THR A 41 12.60 -6.69 -14.38
CA THR A 41 11.87 -6.38 -13.13
C THR A 41 12.12 -4.94 -12.67
N ALA A 42 12.51 -4.05 -13.59
CA ALA A 42 12.71 -2.63 -13.32
C ALA A 42 11.51 -1.75 -13.72
N GLU A 43 10.54 -2.32 -14.43
CA GLU A 43 9.34 -1.60 -14.90
C GLU A 43 8.24 -1.52 -13.83
N GLU A 44 8.30 -2.32 -12.75
CA GLU A 44 7.29 -2.32 -11.67
C GLU A 44 7.51 -1.21 -10.61
N GLU A 45 8.65 -0.51 -10.64
CA GLU A 45 8.97 0.58 -9.70
C GLU A 45 8.85 1.98 -10.30
N ARG A 46 8.56 2.12 -11.59
CA ARG A 46 8.22 3.43 -12.14
C ARG A 46 6.78 3.73 -11.73
N GLY A 47 6.64 4.64 -10.76
CA GLY A 47 5.33 5.17 -10.36
C GLY A 47 4.51 5.60 -11.57
N LEU A 48 3.20 5.72 -11.39
CA LEU A 48 2.29 6.12 -12.46
C LEU A 48 2.77 7.42 -13.13
N ASP A 49 2.82 7.44 -14.47
CA ASP A 49 3.35 8.54 -15.30
C ASP A 49 2.47 9.81 -15.27
N PHE A 50 2.21 10.36 -14.08
CA PHE A 50 1.43 11.56 -13.89
C PHE A 50 2.20 12.80 -14.32
N THR A 51 1.52 13.72 -15.00
CA THR A 51 2.02 15.06 -15.25
C THR A 51 2.08 15.90 -13.96
N LYS A 52 2.94 16.93 -13.94
CA LYS A 52 3.01 17.88 -12.81
C LYS A 52 1.66 18.54 -12.52
N THR A 53 0.87 18.83 -13.55
CA THR A 53 -0.47 19.41 -13.43
C THR A 53 -1.46 18.46 -12.76
N GLU A 54 -1.41 17.16 -13.10
CA GLU A 54 -2.26 16.16 -12.47
C GLU A 54 -1.89 15.96 -11.01
N LEU A 55 -0.59 15.84 -10.69
CA LEU A 55 -0.12 15.75 -9.30
C LEU A 55 -0.56 16.96 -8.47
N GLN A 56 -0.47 18.17 -9.04
CA GLN A 56 -0.97 19.38 -8.37
C GLN A 56 -2.49 19.37 -8.20
N GLY A 57 -3.24 18.85 -9.18
CA GLY A 57 -4.68 18.66 -9.09
C GLY A 57 -5.05 17.71 -7.95
N LEU A 58 -4.41 16.53 -7.92
CA LEU A 58 -4.60 15.54 -6.87
C LEU A 58 -4.26 16.10 -5.48
N LYS A 59 -3.18 16.88 -5.35
CA LYS A 59 -2.77 17.51 -4.08
C LYS A 59 -3.79 18.54 -3.56
N LYS A 60 -4.55 19.17 -4.46
CA LYS A 60 -5.57 20.18 -4.10
C LYS A 60 -6.91 19.57 -3.71
N LEU A 61 -7.11 18.27 -3.93
CA LEU A 61 -8.34 17.58 -3.52
C LEU A 61 -8.46 17.58 -2.00
N ALA A 62 -9.70 17.62 -1.50
CA ALA A 62 -9.96 17.49 -0.07
C ALA A 62 -9.48 16.13 0.47
N ASN A 63 -9.52 15.09 -0.38
CA ASN A 63 -9.01 13.77 -0.06
C ASN A 63 -7.60 13.55 -0.63
N ASN A 64 -6.62 13.42 0.27
CA ASN A 64 -5.21 13.17 -0.07
C ASN A 64 -4.94 11.73 -0.54
N GLN A 65 -5.90 10.81 -0.44
CA GLN A 65 -5.72 9.41 -0.82
C GLN A 65 -5.21 9.29 -2.27
N PHE A 66 -5.79 10.02 -3.21
CA PHE A 66 -5.39 9.92 -4.62
C PHE A 66 -4.00 10.48 -4.89
N TYR A 67 -3.59 11.54 -4.19
CA TYR A 67 -2.23 12.04 -4.28
C TYR A 67 -1.24 11.01 -3.72
N LYS A 68 -1.55 10.38 -2.58
CA LYS A 68 -0.74 9.29 -2.03
C LYS A 68 -0.68 8.09 -2.97
N MET A 69 -1.78 7.70 -3.60
CA MET A 69 -1.78 6.65 -4.61
C MET A 69 -0.89 7.00 -5.82
N ALA A 70 -0.72 8.28 -6.14
CA ALA A 70 0.15 8.72 -7.22
C ALA A 70 1.64 8.77 -6.83
N THR A 71 1.95 9.08 -5.58
CA THR A 71 3.34 9.30 -5.12
C THR A 71 3.93 8.17 -4.29
N GLU A 72 3.09 7.32 -3.69
CA GLU A 72 3.48 6.24 -2.77
C GLU A 72 3.08 4.87 -3.38
N PRO A 73 4.02 4.11 -3.96
CA PRO A 73 3.70 2.87 -4.67
C PRO A 73 3.11 1.78 -3.76
N ASP A 74 3.55 1.71 -2.49
CA ASP A 74 2.99 0.76 -1.53
C ASP A 74 1.55 1.10 -1.15
N HIS A 75 1.23 2.39 -1.05
CA HIS A 75 -0.15 2.83 -0.80
C HIS A 75 -1.05 2.51 -1.99
N LEU A 76 -0.55 2.73 -3.22
CA LEU A 76 -1.24 2.33 -4.45
C LEU A 76 -1.53 0.82 -4.43
N LYS A 77 -0.52 -0.03 -4.21
CA LYS A 77 -0.68 -1.49 -4.14
C LYS A 77 -1.71 -1.91 -3.09
N TYR A 78 -1.64 -1.33 -1.90
CA TYR A 78 -2.59 -1.61 -0.82
C TYR A 78 -4.04 -1.30 -1.23
N ILE A 79 -4.27 -0.12 -1.81
CA ILE A 79 -5.61 0.29 -2.26
C ILE A 79 -6.09 -0.58 -3.43
N LEU A 80 -5.25 -0.84 -4.43
CA LEU A 80 -5.63 -1.69 -5.58
C LEU A 80 -5.92 -3.13 -5.16
N SER A 81 -5.17 -3.69 -4.20
CA SER A 81 -5.47 -5.01 -3.62
C SER A 81 -6.80 -5.02 -2.89
N SER A 82 -7.08 -3.98 -2.09
CA SER A 82 -8.39 -3.83 -1.43
C SER A 82 -9.52 -3.73 -2.46
N TRP A 83 -9.29 -3.02 -3.57
CA TRP A 83 -10.28 -2.89 -4.63
C TRP A 83 -10.53 -4.22 -5.35
N LYS A 84 -9.50 -5.00 -5.65
CA LYS A 84 -9.68 -6.33 -6.26
C LYS A 84 -10.44 -7.31 -5.36
N GLN A 85 -10.32 -7.15 -4.04
CA GLN A 85 -10.99 -8.02 -3.07
C GLN A 85 -12.43 -7.59 -2.78
N GLY A 86 -12.78 -6.31 -2.92
CA GLY A 86 -14.06 -5.80 -2.42
C GLY A 86 -14.72 -4.67 -3.21
N MET A 87 -14.17 -4.23 -4.34
CA MET A 87 -14.76 -3.14 -5.12
C MET A 87 -15.89 -3.63 -6.02
N ARG A 88 -16.88 -2.75 -6.16
CA ARG A 88 -17.92 -2.76 -7.19
C ARG A 88 -17.32 -2.66 -8.61
N PRO A 89 -18.12 -2.83 -9.69
CA PRO A 89 -17.68 -2.60 -11.07
C PRO A 89 -16.74 -1.40 -11.22
N LEU A 90 -15.74 -1.53 -12.09
CA LEU A 90 -14.69 -0.54 -12.30
C LEU A 90 -15.26 0.84 -12.70
N GLU A 91 -16.41 0.85 -13.37
CA GLU A 91 -17.16 2.06 -13.69
C GLU A 91 -17.57 2.84 -12.43
N ASP A 92 -18.05 2.16 -11.38
CA ASP A 92 -18.41 2.79 -10.10
C ASP A 92 -17.18 3.43 -9.43
N ALA A 93 -16.00 2.82 -9.58
CA ALA A 93 -14.75 3.35 -9.08
C ALA A 93 -14.35 4.64 -9.81
N ALA A 94 -14.47 4.66 -11.13
CA ALA A 94 -14.20 5.82 -11.95
C ALA A 94 -15.17 6.97 -11.62
N ASP A 95 -16.45 6.66 -11.47
CA ASP A 95 -17.48 7.65 -11.10
C ASP A 95 -17.25 8.19 -9.70
N TYR A 96 -16.85 7.35 -8.74
CA TYR A 96 -16.44 7.80 -7.42
C TYR A 96 -15.27 8.79 -7.50
N MET A 97 -14.21 8.46 -8.25
CA MET A 97 -13.06 9.37 -8.42
C MET A 97 -13.47 10.69 -9.06
N ARG A 98 -14.33 10.67 -10.08
CA ARG A 98 -14.83 11.88 -10.74
C ARG A 98 -15.64 12.75 -9.76
N ASN A 99 -16.49 12.14 -8.94
CA ASN A 99 -17.25 12.84 -7.90
C ASN A 99 -16.37 13.45 -6.80
N GLN A 100 -15.17 12.90 -6.58
CA GLN A 100 -14.15 13.46 -5.69
C GLN A 100 -13.32 14.58 -6.35
N GLY A 101 -13.56 14.90 -7.62
CA GLY A 101 -12.86 15.94 -8.37
C GLY A 101 -11.56 15.48 -9.04
N VAL A 102 -11.31 14.18 -9.12
CA VAL A 102 -10.16 13.63 -9.87
C VAL A 102 -10.38 13.86 -11.37
N SER A 103 -9.37 14.36 -12.08
CA SER A 103 -9.48 14.57 -13.53
C SER A 103 -9.58 13.24 -14.29
N ASP A 104 -10.29 13.22 -15.41
CA ASP A 104 -10.43 12.00 -16.23
C ASP A 104 -9.08 11.43 -16.70
N SER A 105 -8.08 12.29 -16.92
CA SER A 105 -6.73 11.88 -17.26
C SER A 105 -6.06 11.12 -16.10
N ALA A 106 -6.18 11.62 -14.87
CA ALA A 106 -5.66 10.96 -13.69
C ALA A 106 -6.40 9.64 -13.38
N ILE A 107 -7.72 9.59 -13.62
CA ILE A 107 -8.52 8.37 -13.50
C ILE A 107 -8.00 7.29 -14.45
N LYS A 108 -7.64 7.64 -15.70
CA LYS A 108 -7.06 6.67 -16.65
C LYS A 108 -5.78 6.04 -16.13
N HIS A 109 -4.90 6.81 -15.48
CA HIS A 109 -3.69 6.25 -14.86
C HIS A 109 -4.03 5.24 -13.76
N PHE A 110 -4.97 5.55 -12.87
CA PHE A 110 -5.38 4.61 -11.81
C PHE A 110 -6.07 3.35 -12.35
N ILE A 111 -6.89 3.49 -13.39
CA ILE A 111 -7.53 2.35 -14.04
C ILE A 111 -6.49 1.45 -14.72
N ALA A 112 -5.54 2.04 -15.45
CA ALA A 112 -4.45 1.27 -16.05
C ALA A 112 -3.63 0.53 -14.98
N ALA A 113 -3.34 1.20 -13.86
CA ALA A 113 -2.69 0.60 -12.71
C ALA A 113 -3.47 -0.60 -12.16
N TYR A 114 -4.79 -0.47 -12.02
CA TYR A 114 -5.67 -1.53 -11.52
C TYR A 114 -5.64 -2.79 -12.40
N PHE A 115 -5.67 -2.62 -13.73
CA PHE A 115 -5.59 -3.75 -14.66
C PHE A 115 -4.24 -4.46 -14.60
N ASN A 116 -3.14 -3.70 -14.45
CA ASN A 116 -1.80 -4.24 -14.35
C ASN A 116 -1.47 -4.82 -12.97
N HIS A 117 -2.20 -4.44 -11.92
CA HIS A 117 -1.97 -4.91 -10.55
C HIS A 117 -2.28 -6.40 -10.41
N ARG A 118 -1.35 -7.17 -9.86
CA ARG A 118 -1.54 -8.61 -9.57
C ARG A 118 -1.69 -8.80 -8.06
N LEU A 119 -2.60 -9.70 -7.66
CA LEU A 119 -2.82 -10.05 -6.25
C LEU A 119 -1.67 -10.91 -5.71
#